data_AF-A0A8R1HWL7-F1
#
_entry.id   AF-A0A8R1HWL7-F1
#
_cell.length_a   1.000
_cell.length_b   1.000
_cell.length_c   1.000
_cell.angle_alpha   90.00
_cell.angle_beta   90.00
_cell.angle_gamma   90.00
#
_symmetry.space_group_name_H-M   'P 1'
#
loop_
_entity.id
_entity.type
_entity.pdbx_description
1 polymer ?
#
loop_
_entity_poly.entity_id
_entity_poly.type
_entity_poly.pdbx_seq_one_letter_code
_entity_poly.pdbx_strand_id
1 'polypeptide(L)'
;MILSWILTLTAAVVPATLAHRNRVQDETILVISDSTDALSFEDFATADKLTKEELFGKHIPVEVVNDYKSDIRLPRRHKRNGVSRSAKLWPNARIPYAISPHYSPHERALLAKAVKQYHEKTCIRFVPRQAGEPDYLFIGKVDGCFSEVGRTSGVQVLSLDNGCMEYATIIHEMMHVVGFYHEHERWDRDNFIDIIWQNIDRGALDQFGKVDLSKTSYYGQPYDYKSILHYDSLAFSKNGFPTMLPKMKSATIGNARDFSEVDIAKINRMYNCPVEKSVTAPFARARHVPIYSPQYHHKYEDRPKTPLRSYDSQPSPYRPPMAQLPSQSLVVSGSSMHVNYNTNKPSQCEDRITVCWWTADRCRSPAIYQVMSSLCPKTCKFC
;
A
#
# COMPACT_ATOMS: atom_id res chain seq x y z
N MET A 1 -55.69 -80.91 37.64
CA MET A 1 -54.67 -80.29 38.52
C MET A 1 -54.62 -78.80 38.23
N ILE A 2 -54.64 -77.95 39.27
CA ILE A 2 -54.12 -76.56 39.32
C ILE A 2 -54.78 -75.56 38.31
N LEU A 3 -55.78 -74.75 38.69
CA LEU A 3 -55.71 -73.46 39.42
C LEU A 3 -55.07 -72.28 38.64
N SER A 4 -55.84 -71.19 38.42
CA SER A 4 -55.59 -69.84 39.00
C SER A 4 -55.85 -68.60 38.11
N TRP A 5 -56.81 -67.80 38.58
CA TRP A 5 -56.90 -66.33 38.64
C TRP A 5 -57.01 -65.42 37.40
N ILE A 6 -58.24 -64.90 37.31
CA ILE A 6 -58.76 -63.69 36.65
C ILE A 6 -57.98 -62.40 37.03
N LEU A 7 -57.87 -61.45 36.10
CA LEU A 7 -58.08 -60.02 36.43
C LEU A 7 -58.56 -59.20 35.22
N THR A 8 -59.72 -58.58 35.38
CA THR A 8 -60.38 -57.69 34.41
C THR A 8 -60.00 -56.24 34.66
N LEU A 9 -59.76 -55.45 33.60
CA LEU A 9 -59.79 -53.98 33.68
C LEU A 9 -60.67 -53.41 32.57
N THR A 10 -61.76 -52.76 32.96
CA THR A 10 -62.64 -51.98 32.06
C THR A 10 -62.18 -50.53 32.02
N ALA A 11 -62.29 -49.91 30.84
CA ALA A 11 -61.96 -48.50 30.66
C ALA A 11 -63.02 -47.58 31.29
N ALA A 12 -62.56 -46.45 31.86
CA ALA A 12 -63.41 -45.32 32.21
C ALA A 12 -62.68 -44.02 31.84
N VAL A 13 -63.31 -43.22 30.98
CA VAL A 13 -62.84 -41.88 30.56
C VAL A 13 -63.60 -40.84 31.38
N VAL A 14 -62.89 -39.87 31.96
CA VAL A 14 -63.44 -38.72 32.70
C VAL A 14 -62.70 -37.44 32.23
N PRO A 15 -63.38 -36.30 32.02
CA PRO A 15 -62.95 -35.31 31.03
C PRO A 15 -62.06 -34.17 31.55
N ALA A 16 -61.57 -33.37 30.61
CA ALA A 16 -60.68 -32.23 30.83
C ALA A 16 -61.31 -31.08 31.63
N THR A 17 -60.47 -30.39 32.41
CA THR A 17 -60.75 -29.08 32.99
C THR A 17 -59.73 -28.05 32.50
N LEU A 18 -60.24 -26.87 32.11
CA LEU A 18 -59.40 -25.74 31.68
C LEU A 18 -58.62 -25.16 32.86
N ALA A 19 -57.32 -24.92 32.66
CA ALA A 19 -56.54 -23.98 33.46
C ALA A 19 -55.89 -22.95 32.53
N HIS A 20 -56.42 -21.71 32.56
CA HIS A 20 -55.97 -20.61 31.74
C HIS A 20 -54.53 -20.21 32.14
N ARG A 21 -53.53 -20.53 31.32
CA ARG A 21 -52.13 -20.10 31.54
C ARG A 21 -51.74 -19.09 30.47
N ASN A 22 -51.31 -17.91 30.91
CA ASN A 22 -51.08 -16.77 30.02
C ASN A 22 -50.05 -17.08 28.93
N ARG A 23 -50.45 -16.81 27.68
CA ARG A 23 -49.61 -16.97 26.50
C ARG A 23 -48.71 -15.75 26.33
N VAL A 24 -47.50 -15.83 26.89
CA VAL A 24 -46.36 -15.05 26.40
C VAL A 24 -45.47 -16.03 25.66
N GLN A 25 -45.68 -16.14 24.35
CA GLN A 25 -44.78 -16.89 23.47
C GLN A 25 -43.82 -15.92 22.81
N ASP A 26 -42.61 -15.89 23.36
CA ASP A 26 -41.39 -16.02 22.56
C ASP A 26 -41.25 -14.97 21.43
N GLU A 27 -41.05 -13.71 21.83
CA GLU A 27 -40.23 -12.84 20.99
C GLU A 27 -38.88 -13.52 20.83
N THR A 28 -38.61 -13.96 19.60
CA THR A 28 -37.34 -14.62 19.25
C THR A 28 -36.22 -13.64 19.54
N ILE A 29 -35.60 -13.76 20.72
CA ILE A 29 -34.37 -13.05 21.05
C ILE A 29 -33.36 -13.52 20.01
N LEU A 30 -33.12 -12.67 19.01
CA LEU A 30 -31.90 -12.71 18.25
C LEU A 30 -30.79 -12.62 19.29
N VAL A 31 -30.19 -13.77 19.61
CA VAL A 31 -28.91 -13.82 20.28
C VAL A 31 -27.94 -13.23 19.28
N ILE A 32 -27.86 -11.90 19.30
CA ILE A 32 -26.69 -11.16 18.86
C ILE A 32 -25.59 -11.77 19.73
N SER A 33 -24.83 -12.69 19.14
CA SER A 33 -23.55 -13.08 19.71
C SER A 33 -22.79 -11.78 19.85
N ASP A 34 -22.52 -11.39 21.09
CA ASP A 34 -21.85 -10.14 21.45
C ASP A 34 -20.36 -10.26 21.11
N SER A 35 -20.10 -10.49 19.82
CA SER A 35 -18.84 -10.94 19.28
C SER A 35 -17.98 -9.69 19.10
N THR A 36 -17.12 -9.49 20.10
CA THR A 36 -16.19 -8.36 20.17
C THR A 36 -15.20 -8.31 19.00
N ASP A 37 -15.17 -9.37 18.18
CA ASP A 37 -14.41 -9.52 16.95
C ASP A 37 -15.01 -8.82 15.71
N ALA A 38 -16.18 -8.19 15.81
CA ALA A 38 -16.76 -7.37 14.75
C ALA A 38 -17.02 -5.92 15.22
N LEU A 39 -17.11 -4.96 14.30
CA LEU A 39 -17.61 -3.61 14.63
C LEU A 39 -19.15 -3.66 14.79
N SER A 40 -19.62 -3.12 15.90
CA SER A 40 -21.03 -3.01 16.27
C SER A 40 -21.66 -1.73 15.69
N PHE A 41 -22.99 -1.66 15.73
CA PHE A 41 -23.72 -0.43 15.38
C PHE A 41 -23.27 0.78 16.24
N GLU A 42 -22.97 0.59 17.53
CA GLU A 42 -22.55 1.69 18.42
C GLU A 42 -21.15 2.20 18.08
N ASP A 43 -20.25 1.36 17.57
CA ASP A 43 -18.93 1.80 17.08
C ASP A 43 -19.09 2.78 15.91
N PHE A 44 -20.02 2.50 14.96
CA PHE A 44 -20.35 3.42 13.86
C PHE A 44 -21.11 4.67 14.34
N ALA A 45 -22.05 4.53 15.28
CA ALA A 45 -22.77 5.67 15.86
C ALA A 45 -21.83 6.60 16.66
N THR A 46 -20.77 6.05 17.25
CA THR A 46 -19.70 6.81 17.91
C THR A 46 -18.75 7.45 16.90
N ALA A 47 -18.40 6.74 15.82
CA ALA A 47 -17.57 7.26 14.72
C ALA A 47 -18.12 8.53 14.06
N ASP A 48 -19.44 8.71 14.06
CA ASP A 48 -20.10 9.92 13.55
C ASP A 48 -20.11 11.10 14.53
N LYS A 49 -19.79 10.85 15.81
CA LYS A 49 -19.67 11.86 16.87
C LYS A 49 -18.21 12.34 17.07
N LEU A 50 -17.22 11.65 16.49
CA LEU A 50 -15.80 12.01 16.57
C LEU A 50 -15.55 13.43 16.04
N THR A 51 -14.83 14.22 16.83
CA THR A 51 -14.46 15.59 16.50
C THR A 51 -13.34 15.65 15.46
N LYS A 52 -13.14 16.82 14.85
CA LYS A 52 -12.01 17.07 13.95
C LYS A 52 -10.65 16.90 14.64
N GLU A 53 -10.57 17.16 15.94
CA GLU A 53 -9.34 17.01 16.71
C GLU A 53 -9.01 15.52 16.94
N GLU A 54 -10.01 14.70 17.26
CA GLU A 54 -9.83 13.24 17.39
C GLU A 54 -9.46 12.56 16.06
N LEU A 55 -9.90 13.11 14.92
CA LEU A 55 -9.58 12.57 13.58
C LEU A 55 -8.26 13.12 13.01
N PHE A 56 -7.89 14.36 13.30
CA PHE A 56 -6.84 15.08 12.57
C PHE A 56 -5.86 15.90 13.45
N GLY A 57 -6.08 15.97 14.77
CA GLY A 57 -5.27 16.79 15.68
C GLY A 57 -3.83 16.31 15.84
N LYS A 58 -3.66 14.99 16.00
CA LYS A 58 -2.34 14.34 16.07
C LYS A 58 -2.03 13.61 14.76
N HIS A 59 -0.77 13.66 14.33
CA HIS A 59 -0.23 12.70 13.37
C HIS A 59 1.20 12.36 13.71
N ILE A 60 1.49 11.07 13.81
CA ILE A 60 2.84 10.51 13.96
C ILE A 60 3.12 9.68 12.70
N PRO A 61 4.20 9.96 11.95
CA PRO A 61 4.56 9.15 10.78
C PRO A 61 4.74 7.68 11.15
N VAL A 62 4.28 6.78 10.28
CA VAL A 62 4.27 5.33 10.53
C VAL A 62 5.68 4.79 10.77
N GLU A 63 6.65 5.34 10.06
CA GLU A 63 8.08 5.07 10.18
C GLU A 63 8.63 5.37 11.59
N VAL A 64 8.06 6.37 12.28
CA VAL A 64 8.42 6.74 13.66
C VAL A 64 7.73 5.81 14.65
N VAL A 65 6.46 5.45 14.42
CA VAL A 65 5.74 4.47 15.27
C VAL A 65 6.39 3.09 15.19
N ASN A 66 6.90 2.72 14.01
CA ASN A 66 7.49 1.43 13.71
C ASN A 66 8.97 1.28 14.11
N ASP A 67 9.58 2.30 14.72
CA ASP A 67 11.04 2.34 14.99
C ASP A 67 11.86 2.00 13.73
N TYR A 68 11.56 2.70 12.63
CA TYR A 68 12.19 2.52 11.32
C TYR A 68 12.06 1.10 10.71
N LYS A 69 11.06 0.31 11.12
CA LYS A 69 10.62 -0.90 10.40
C LYS A 69 9.66 -0.56 9.25
N SER A 70 9.59 -1.46 8.26
CA SER A 70 8.61 -1.43 7.17
C SER A 70 7.20 -1.74 7.68
N ASP A 71 6.25 -0.88 7.32
CA ASP A 71 4.79 -1.05 7.38
C ASP A 71 4.24 -2.10 6.39
N ILE A 72 4.94 -2.38 5.29
CA ILE A 72 4.54 -3.48 4.41
C ILE A 72 5.19 -4.80 4.84
N ARG A 73 4.39 -5.74 5.36
CA ARG A 73 4.85 -7.09 5.73
C ARG A 73 5.01 -7.96 4.48
N LEU A 74 6.26 -8.33 4.15
CA LEU A 74 6.57 -9.20 3.01
C LEU A 74 7.48 -10.37 3.36
N PRO A 75 7.28 -11.56 2.75
CA PRO A 75 8.39 -12.47 2.49
C PRO A 75 9.38 -11.79 1.52
N ARG A 76 10.69 -12.03 1.70
CA ARG A 76 11.84 -11.20 1.22
C ARG A 76 12.02 -10.95 -0.30
N ARG A 77 10.98 -10.91 -1.14
CA ARG A 77 11.09 -10.59 -2.58
C ARG A 77 9.91 -9.77 -3.16
N HIS A 78 10.28 -8.60 -3.71
CA HIS A 78 9.55 -7.73 -4.64
C HIS A 78 8.31 -6.97 -4.09
N LYS A 79 8.55 -5.73 -3.63
CA LYS A 79 7.53 -4.68 -3.45
C LYS A 79 6.98 -4.20 -4.82
N ARG A 80 5.84 -3.53 -4.78
CA ARG A 80 4.95 -3.21 -5.92
C ARG A 80 4.19 -1.91 -5.60
N ASN A 81 3.17 -1.50 -6.35
CA ASN A 81 2.21 -0.41 -6.07
C ASN A 81 1.00 -0.75 -6.94
N GLY A 82 -0.18 -0.92 -6.34
CA GLY A 82 -1.36 -1.46 -7.01
C GLY A 82 -1.12 -2.87 -7.58
N VAL A 83 -1.46 -3.93 -6.83
CA VAL A 83 -1.40 -5.31 -7.32
C VAL A 83 -2.23 -5.47 -8.60
N SER A 84 -1.63 -5.98 -9.69
CA SER A 84 -2.36 -6.18 -10.96
C SER A 84 -2.85 -7.61 -11.20
N ARG A 85 -2.47 -8.56 -10.34
CA ARG A 85 -2.91 -9.96 -10.44
C ARG A 85 -4.25 -10.13 -9.72
N SER A 86 -5.27 -10.63 -10.42
CA SER A 86 -6.60 -10.93 -9.85
C SER A 86 -6.55 -11.76 -8.57
N ALA A 87 -5.64 -12.74 -8.50
CA ALA A 87 -5.43 -13.56 -7.30
C ALA A 87 -5.04 -12.77 -6.04
N LYS A 88 -4.50 -11.55 -6.19
CA LYS A 88 -4.16 -10.62 -5.10
C LYS A 88 -5.28 -9.64 -4.73
N LEU A 89 -6.39 -9.63 -5.47
CA LEU A 89 -7.58 -8.86 -5.11
C LEU A 89 -8.47 -9.68 -4.16
N TRP A 90 -9.28 -8.97 -3.39
CA TRP A 90 -10.35 -9.55 -2.60
C TRP A 90 -11.57 -9.87 -3.49
N PRO A 91 -12.09 -11.11 -3.48
CA PRO A 91 -13.24 -11.48 -4.29
C PRO A 91 -14.43 -10.54 -4.04
N ASN A 92 -15.06 -10.07 -5.13
CA ASN A 92 -16.23 -9.19 -5.08
C ASN A 92 -16.04 -7.90 -4.25
N ALA A 93 -14.80 -7.40 -4.12
CA ALA A 93 -14.44 -6.27 -3.26
C ALA A 93 -14.79 -6.47 -1.76
N ARG A 94 -15.07 -7.72 -1.34
CA ARG A 94 -15.49 -8.08 0.02
C ARG A 94 -14.30 -8.55 0.83
N ILE A 95 -14.05 -7.86 1.94
CA ILE A 95 -12.94 -8.11 2.86
C ILE A 95 -13.52 -8.59 4.19
N PRO A 96 -13.70 -9.92 4.39
CA PRO A 96 -14.10 -10.44 5.70
C PRO A 96 -13.01 -10.15 6.73
N TYR A 97 -13.40 -9.64 7.90
CA TYR A 97 -12.47 -9.28 8.97
C TYR A 97 -12.92 -9.79 10.35
N ALA A 98 -11.95 -9.96 11.24
CA ALA A 98 -12.13 -10.13 12.67
C ALA A 98 -11.20 -9.15 13.42
N ILE A 99 -11.63 -8.65 14.58
CA ILE A 99 -10.95 -7.61 15.37
C ILE A 99 -10.48 -8.19 16.71
N SER A 100 -9.34 -7.72 17.19
CA SER A 100 -8.86 -8.03 18.54
C SER A 100 -9.78 -7.41 19.62
N PRO A 101 -10.14 -8.14 20.70
CA PRO A 101 -10.92 -7.60 21.81
C PRO A 101 -10.14 -6.53 22.63
N HIS A 102 -8.88 -6.25 22.31
CA HIS A 102 -8.01 -5.29 23.02
C HIS A 102 -8.11 -3.84 22.51
N TYR A 103 -9.04 -3.53 21.61
CA TYR A 103 -9.35 -2.15 21.24
C TYR A 103 -10.43 -1.55 22.15
N SER A 104 -10.13 -0.38 22.69
CA SER A 104 -11.07 0.46 23.44
C SER A 104 -12.21 0.99 22.56
N PRO A 105 -13.34 1.44 23.13
CA PRO A 105 -14.45 2.00 22.35
C PRO A 105 -14.05 3.16 21.42
N HIS A 106 -13.11 4.01 21.83
CA HIS A 106 -12.61 5.10 21.00
C HIS A 106 -11.79 4.61 19.81
N GLU A 107 -10.89 3.63 20.03
CA GLU A 107 -10.11 2.99 18.96
C GLU A 107 -11.02 2.25 17.96
N ARG A 108 -12.09 1.62 18.45
CA ARG A 108 -13.11 0.98 17.60
C ARG A 108 -13.93 1.99 16.82
N ALA A 109 -14.25 3.16 17.38
CA ALA A 109 -14.88 4.25 16.66
C ALA A 109 -13.98 4.81 15.53
N LEU A 110 -12.66 4.90 15.75
CA LEU A 110 -11.70 5.27 14.71
C LEU A 110 -11.63 4.22 13.58
N LEU A 111 -11.59 2.93 13.92
CA LEU A 111 -11.70 1.82 12.95
C LEU A 111 -13.02 1.89 12.17
N ALA A 112 -14.15 2.10 12.85
CA ALA A 112 -15.45 2.25 12.22
C ALA A 112 -15.53 3.49 11.31
N LYS A 113 -14.87 4.60 11.67
CA LYS A 113 -14.76 5.77 10.79
C LYS A 113 -13.99 5.45 9.51
N ALA A 114 -12.87 4.76 9.62
CA ALA A 114 -12.08 4.34 8.46
C ALA A 114 -12.87 3.38 7.55
N VAL A 115 -13.49 2.35 8.12
CA VAL A 115 -14.37 1.40 7.41
C VAL A 115 -15.51 2.13 6.69
N LYS A 116 -16.19 3.07 7.36
CA LYS A 116 -17.26 3.88 6.76
C LYS A 116 -16.77 4.68 5.56
N GLN A 117 -15.57 5.26 5.63
CA GLN A 117 -15.01 6.05 4.54
C GLN A 117 -14.64 5.20 3.31
N TYR A 118 -14.18 3.95 3.50
CA TYR A 118 -14.08 2.99 2.40
C TYR A 118 -15.46 2.65 1.81
N HIS A 119 -16.48 2.45 2.66
CA HIS A 119 -17.82 2.09 2.22
C HIS A 119 -18.51 3.20 1.40
N GLU A 120 -18.31 4.46 1.78
CA GLU A 120 -18.88 5.65 1.14
C GLU A 120 -18.18 6.03 -0.18
N LYS A 121 -16.84 5.99 -0.21
CA LYS A 121 -16.05 6.47 -1.37
C LYS A 121 -15.79 5.41 -2.43
N THR A 122 -15.99 4.12 -2.09
CA THR A 122 -15.61 2.99 -2.96
C THR A 122 -16.62 1.84 -2.88
N CYS A 123 -16.44 0.81 -3.72
CA CYS A 123 -17.16 -0.46 -3.59
C CYS A 123 -16.51 -1.48 -2.63
N ILE A 124 -15.40 -1.14 -1.95
CA ILE A 124 -14.78 -2.02 -0.96
C ILE A 124 -15.72 -2.22 0.23
N ARG A 125 -15.96 -3.47 0.62
CA ARG A 125 -16.83 -3.83 1.74
C ARG A 125 -16.05 -4.68 2.74
N PHE A 126 -15.45 -4.00 3.73
CA PHE A 126 -15.08 -4.63 4.99
C PHE A 126 -16.35 -5.12 5.69
N VAL A 127 -16.40 -6.42 6.00
CA VAL A 127 -17.56 -7.08 6.62
C VAL A 127 -17.13 -8.02 7.75
N PRO A 128 -17.96 -8.24 8.78
CA PRO A 128 -17.71 -9.27 9.77
C PRO A 128 -17.47 -10.63 9.11
N ARG A 129 -16.41 -11.32 9.53
CA ARG A 129 -16.06 -12.67 9.07
C ARG A 129 -17.17 -13.65 9.44
N GLN A 130 -17.53 -14.53 8.51
CA GLN A 130 -18.44 -15.65 8.75
C GLN A 130 -17.67 -16.95 9.06
N ALA A 131 -18.32 -17.87 9.78
CA ALA A 131 -17.75 -19.19 10.03
C ALA A 131 -17.48 -19.92 8.70
N GLY A 132 -16.30 -20.55 8.59
CA GLY A 132 -15.87 -21.26 7.38
C GLY A 132 -15.15 -20.38 6.35
N GLU A 133 -15.06 -19.06 6.53
CA GLU A 133 -14.22 -18.22 5.65
C GLU A 133 -12.73 -18.42 5.97
N PRO A 134 -11.91 -18.95 5.03
CA PRO A 134 -10.53 -19.30 5.30
C PRO A 134 -9.58 -18.11 5.13
N ASP A 135 -9.84 -17.26 4.14
CA ASP A 135 -9.07 -16.06 3.83
C ASP A 135 -9.77 -14.86 4.46
N TYR A 136 -9.18 -14.24 5.48
CA TYR A 136 -9.75 -13.09 6.18
C TYR A 136 -8.68 -12.22 6.83
N LEU A 137 -9.05 -10.97 7.11
CA LEU A 137 -8.22 -9.99 7.79
C LEU A 137 -8.39 -10.10 9.31
N PHE A 138 -7.31 -10.34 10.06
CA PHE A 138 -7.29 -10.13 11.50
C PHE A 138 -6.69 -8.75 11.82
N ILE A 139 -7.48 -7.89 12.44
CA ILE A 139 -7.07 -6.54 12.87
C ILE A 139 -6.70 -6.60 14.35
N GLY A 140 -5.46 -6.30 14.72
CA GLY A 140 -5.02 -6.43 16.10
C GLY A 140 -3.75 -5.64 16.46
N LYS A 141 -3.52 -5.49 17.76
CA LYS A 141 -2.29 -4.91 18.32
C LYS A 141 -1.22 -6.01 18.33
N VAL A 142 -0.21 -5.93 17.44
CA VAL A 142 0.82 -6.99 17.28
C VAL A 142 2.24 -6.44 17.47
N ASP A 143 2.74 -5.62 16.54
CA ASP A 143 4.04 -4.93 16.63
C ASP A 143 4.04 -3.76 15.64
N GLY A 144 3.74 -2.54 16.11
CA GLY A 144 3.62 -1.36 15.24
C GLY A 144 2.44 -1.41 14.27
N CYS A 145 2.56 -0.67 13.17
CA CYS A 145 1.57 -0.51 12.11
C CYS A 145 2.07 -1.25 10.88
N PHE A 146 1.34 -2.27 10.42
CA PHE A 146 1.69 -2.96 9.18
C PHE A 146 0.54 -3.75 8.57
N SER A 147 0.63 -4.03 7.27
CA SER A 147 -0.14 -5.12 6.65
C SER A 147 0.56 -5.80 5.46
N GLU A 148 0.06 -6.97 5.06
CA GLU A 148 0.36 -7.55 3.76
C GLU A 148 -0.41 -6.83 2.65
N VAL A 149 0.22 -6.61 1.48
CA VAL A 149 -0.49 -5.94 0.38
C VAL A 149 -1.37 -6.88 -0.44
N GLY A 150 -2.64 -6.49 -0.54
CA GLY A 150 -3.72 -7.25 -1.17
C GLY A 150 -4.05 -8.51 -0.37
N ARG A 151 -4.98 -9.31 -0.90
CA ARG A 151 -5.34 -10.59 -0.30
C ARG A 151 -4.15 -11.55 -0.25
N THR A 152 -3.94 -12.23 0.86
CA THR A 152 -3.18 -13.49 0.97
C THR A 152 -4.13 -14.64 1.28
N SER A 153 -3.64 -15.88 1.26
CA SER A 153 -4.47 -17.03 1.66
C SER A 153 -4.29 -17.32 3.14
N GLY A 154 -5.37 -17.73 3.80
CA GLY A 154 -5.44 -17.91 5.24
C GLY A 154 -5.66 -16.59 5.99
N VAL A 155 -5.32 -16.59 7.28
CA VAL A 155 -5.38 -15.39 8.12
C VAL A 155 -4.27 -14.43 7.71
N GLN A 156 -4.63 -13.20 7.36
CA GLN A 156 -3.68 -12.12 7.12
C GLN A 156 -3.81 -11.04 8.21
N VAL A 157 -2.74 -10.33 8.52
CA VAL A 157 -2.69 -9.45 9.71
C VAL A 157 -2.63 -7.99 9.30
N LEU A 158 -3.55 -7.21 9.84
CA LEU A 158 -3.43 -5.76 9.96
C LEU A 158 -3.01 -5.47 11.40
N SER A 159 -1.73 -5.15 11.59
CA SER A 159 -1.24 -4.65 12.87
C SER A 159 -1.57 -3.18 12.99
N LEU A 160 -2.31 -2.83 14.03
CA LEU A 160 -2.57 -1.45 14.44
C LEU A 160 -2.41 -1.41 15.96
N ASP A 161 -1.17 -1.28 16.41
CA ASP A 161 -0.83 -1.15 17.83
C ASP A 161 -1.20 0.25 18.36
N ASN A 162 -1.01 0.51 19.67
CA ASN A 162 -1.46 1.72 20.35
C ASN A 162 -0.96 3.04 19.71
N GLY A 163 0.23 3.02 19.07
CA GLY A 163 0.76 4.18 18.34
C GLY A 163 0.16 4.40 16.95
N CYS A 164 -0.59 3.44 16.43
CA CYS A 164 -1.15 3.42 15.07
C CYS A 164 -2.62 3.86 15.00
N MET A 165 -3.25 4.11 16.15
CA MET A 165 -4.67 4.43 16.25
C MET A 165 -4.95 5.90 15.93
N GLU A 166 -4.51 6.32 14.76
CA GLU A 166 -4.83 7.59 14.12
C GLU A 166 -5.63 7.31 12.85
N TYR A 167 -6.68 8.09 12.58
CA TYR A 167 -7.56 7.86 11.42
C TYR A 167 -6.79 7.75 10.08
N ALA A 168 -5.80 8.61 9.86
CA ALA A 168 -4.95 8.61 8.67
C ALA A 168 -4.15 7.30 8.52
N THR A 169 -3.52 6.83 9.60
CA THR A 169 -2.75 5.59 9.66
C THR A 169 -3.64 4.36 9.43
N ILE A 170 -4.83 4.34 10.01
CA ILE A 170 -5.80 3.26 9.79
C ILE A 170 -6.21 3.20 8.30
N ILE A 171 -6.50 4.35 7.66
CA ILE A 171 -6.80 4.42 6.23
C ILE A 171 -5.62 3.91 5.39
N HIS A 172 -4.39 4.34 5.70
CA HIS A 172 -3.14 3.93 5.03
C HIS A 172 -2.98 2.41 5.02
N GLU A 173 -2.99 1.78 6.20
CA GLU A 173 -2.77 0.35 6.34
C GLU A 173 -3.90 -0.48 5.71
N MET A 174 -5.15 -0.01 5.81
CA MET A 174 -6.27 -0.61 5.09
C MET A 174 -6.10 -0.49 3.56
N MET A 175 -5.36 0.50 3.05
CA MET A 175 -5.10 0.65 1.62
C MET A 175 -4.03 -0.34 1.13
N HIS A 176 -3.12 -0.76 2.02
CA HIS A 176 -2.29 -1.95 1.82
C HIS A 176 -3.15 -3.22 1.71
N VAL A 177 -4.06 -3.46 2.66
CA VAL A 177 -4.99 -4.61 2.61
C VAL A 177 -5.78 -4.65 1.30
N VAL A 178 -6.25 -3.49 0.80
CA VAL A 178 -6.99 -3.38 -0.46
C VAL A 178 -6.14 -3.75 -1.68
N GLY A 179 -4.82 -3.48 -1.67
CA GLY A 179 -3.92 -3.90 -2.73
C GLY A 179 -2.87 -2.89 -3.20
N PHE A 180 -2.70 -1.75 -2.51
CA PHE A 180 -1.74 -0.73 -2.89
C PHE A 180 -0.48 -0.77 -2.02
N TYR A 181 0.61 -0.22 -2.54
CA TYR A 181 1.84 0.03 -1.80
C TYR A 181 2.14 1.52 -1.98
N HIS A 182 3.24 2.01 -1.43
CA HIS A 182 3.51 3.44 -1.41
C HIS A 182 3.66 4.10 -2.77
N GLU A 183 3.27 5.37 -2.83
CA GLU A 183 3.31 6.15 -4.06
C GLU A 183 4.75 6.46 -4.48
N HIS A 184 5.67 6.66 -3.53
CA HIS A 184 7.09 6.87 -3.83
C HIS A 184 7.78 5.61 -4.36
N GLU A 185 7.23 4.40 -4.20
CA GLU A 185 7.82 3.19 -4.78
C GLU A 185 7.56 3.08 -6.30
N ARG A 186 6.60 3.83 -6.88
CA ARG A 186 6.22 3.70 -8.30
C ARG A 186 7.42 3.70 -9.25
N TRP A 187 7.42 2.82 -10.26
CA TRP A 187 8.45 2.83 -11.31
C TRP A 187 8.73 4.21 -11.96
N ASP A 188 7.70 5.03 -12.16
CA ASP A 188 7.80 6.39 -12.72
C ASP A 188 8.16 7.49 -11.71
N ARG A 189 8.31 7.19 -10.41
CA ARG A 189 8.52 8.17 -9.32
C ARG A 189 9.69 9.14 -9.54
N ASP A 190 10.77 8.72 -10.20
CA ASP A 190 11.94 9.59 -10.47
C ASP A 190 11.61 10.77 -11.41
N ASN A 191 10.44 10.78 -12.08
CA ASN A 191 9.95 11.95 -12.83
C ASN A 191 9.34 13.02 -11.91
N PHE A 192 9.00 12.66 -10.68
CA PHE A 192 8.17 13.44 -9.76
C PHE A 192 8.90 13.80 -8.46
N ILE A 193 9.76 12.92 -7.97
CA ILE A 193 10.56 13.07 -6.74
C ILE A 193 12.03 12.73 -7.00
N ASP A 194 12.92 13.29 -6.18
CA ASP A 194 14.32 12.87 -6.07
C ASP A 194 14.53 12.11 -4.75
N ILE A 195 15.23 10.98 -4.82
CA ILE A 195 15.65 10.20 -3.64
C ILE A 195 17.08 10.59 -3.25
N ILE A 196 17.24 11.04 -2.01
CA ILE A 196 18.50 11.54 -1.44
C ILE A 196 19.16 10.39 -0.66
N TRP A 197 19.67 9.41 -1.40
CA TRP A 197 20.22 8.16 -0.87
C TRP A 197 21.26 8.33 0.25
N GLN A 198 22.03 9.42 0.23
CA GLN A 198 23.02 9.72 1.26
C GLN A 198 22.42 10.06 2.64
N ASN A 199 21.13 10.44 2.73
CA ASN A 199 20.44 10.75 3.99
C ASN A 199 19.64 9.57 4.57
N ILE A 200 19.34 8.54 3.76
CA ILE A 200 18.60 7.35 4.20
C ILE A 200 19.46 6.50 5.14
N ASP A 201 18.86 5.90 6.17
CA ASP A 201 19.54 4.88 6.97
C ASP A 201 19.97 3.67 6.13
N ARG A 202 21.13 3.08 6.45
CA ARG A 202 21.68 1.95 5.68
C ARG A 202 20.80 0.70 5.75
N GLY A 203 20.07 0.49 6.85
CA GLY A 203 19.14 -0.62 7.02
C GLY A 203 17.83 -0.45 6.23
N ALA A 204 17.48 0.78 5.84
CA ALA A 204 16.20 1.13 5.23
C ALA A 204 16.27 1.41 3.71
N LEU A 205 17.41 1.19 3.06
CA LEU A 205 17.59 1.46 1.63
C LEU A 205 16.61 0.68 0.72
N ASP A 206 16.09 -0.46 1.19
CA ASP A 206 15.10 -1.27 0.49
C ASP A 206 13.67 -0.68 0.54
N GLN A 207 13.36 0.20 1.51
CA GLN A 207 12.08 0.93 1.61
C GLN A 207 11.92 2.02 0.53
N PHE A 208 13.00 2.32 -0.18
CA PHE A 208 13.04 3.25 -1.32
C PHE A 208 13.24 2.51 -2.65
N GLY A 209 13.08 1.18 -2.65
CA GLY A 209 13.05 0.39 -3.88
C GLY A 209 12.02 0.91 -4.88
N LYS A 210 12.17 0.55 -6.16
CA LYS A 210 11.07 0.69 -7.12
C LYS A 210 10.33 -0.60 -7.30
N VAL A 211 9.06 -0.39 -7.59
CA VAL A 211 8.09 -1.33 -8.10
C VAL A 211 8.44 -1.88 -9.47
N ASP A 212 8.37 -3.19 -9.61
CA ASP A 212 8.39 -3.87 -10.91
C ASP A 212 7.02 -3.70 -11.63
N LEU A 213 7.06 -3.13 -12.85
CA LEU A 213 5.88 -2.90 -13.70
C LEU A 213 5.19 -4.18 -14.20
N SER A 214 5.89 -5.31 -14.30
CA SER A 214 5.32 -6.59 -14.79
C SER A 214 4.25 -7.20 -13.88
N LYS A 215 3.96 -6.52 -12.77
CA LYS A 215 3.32 -7.03 -11.56
C LYS A 215 2.34 -6.03 -10.94
N THR A 216 2.19 -4.85 -11.57
CA THR A 216 1.58 -3.66 -10.99
C THR A 216 0.85 -2.79 -12.01
N SER A 217 0.07 -1.82 -11.52
CA SER A 217 -0.64 -0.86 -12.35
C SER A 217 -0.93 0.41 -11.54
N TYR A 218 -0.72 1.58 -12.15
CA TYR A 218 -1.22 2.86 -11.62
C TYR A 218 -2.68 3.11 -11.99
N TYR A 219 -3.32 2.14 -12.66
CA TYR A 219 -4.71 2.21 -13.11
C TYR A 219 -5.01 3.43 -14.00
N GLY A 220 -3.99 3.92 -14.72
CA GLY A 220 -4.06 5.11 -15.58
C GLY A 220 -4.09 6.45 -14.82
N GLN A 221 -3.80 6.44 -13.52
CA GLN A 221 -3.82 7.63 -12.67
C GLN A 221 -2.46 8.35 -12.65
N PRO A 222 -2.44 9.69 -12.49
CA PRO A 222 -1.21 10.47 -12.35
C PRO A 222 -0.44 10.10 -11.09
N TYR A 223 0.80 10.57 -10.97
CA TYR A 223 1.55 10.53 -9.71
C TYR A 223 0.93 11.49 -8.71
N ASP A 224 0.72 11.03 -7.48
CA ASP A 224 0.01 11.79 -6.46
C ASP A 224 0.84 12.08 -5.21
N TYR A 225 1.40 13.29 -5.16
CA TYR A 225 2.11 13.81 -3.98
C TYR A 225 1.23 13.86 -2.71
N LYS A 226 -0.10 13.90 -2.85
CA LYS A 226 -1.06 13.98 -1.74
C LYS A 226 -1.65 12.62 -1.35
N SER A 227 -1.17 11.53 -1.93
CA SER A 227 -1.66 10.19 -1.63
C SER A 227 -1.45 9.87 -0.15
N ILE A 228 -2.44 9.22 0.47
CA ILE A 228 -2.31 8.72 1.85
C ILE A 228 -1.16 7.70 1.97
N LEU A 229 -0.77 7.08 0.85
CA LEU A 229 0.34 6.13 0.73
C LEU A 229 1.67 6.79 0.32
N HIS A 230 1.83 8.10 0.38
CA HIS A 230 3.12 8.75 0.10
C HIS A 230 3.88 9.01 1.40
N TYR A 231 5.07 8.42 1.58
CA TYR A 231 5.97 8.72 2.70
C TYR A 231 6.32 10.22 2.79
N ASP A 232 6.64 10.68 4.00
CA ASP A 232 7.12 12.04 4.22
C ASP A 232 8.57 12.25 3.75
N SER A 233 9.01 13.50 3.73
CA SER A 233 10.35 13.86 3.23
C SER A 233 11.51 13.41 4.11
N LEU A 234 11.28 13.11 5.38
CA LEU A 234 12.24 12.69 6.42
C LEU A 234 12.18 11.19 6.73
N ALA A 235 11.23 10.44 6.16
CA ALA A 235 11.10 9.00 6.31
C ALA A 235 12.46 8.27 6.24
N PHE A 236 12.78 7.48 7.27
CA PHE A 236 14.06 6.77 7.44
C PHE A 236 15.34 7.61 7.32
N SER A 237 15.29 8.90 7.67
CA SER A 237 16.48 9.76 7.74
C SER A 237 17.38 9.40 8.90
N LYS A 238 18.66 9.12 8.63
CA LYS A 238 19.67 8.88 9.68
C LYS A 238 20.30 10.16 10.25
N ASN A 239 19.97 11.33 9.69
CA ASN A 239 20.66 12.59 9.96
C ASN A 239 19.72 13.80 10.07
N GLY A 240 18.40 13.58 10.13
CA GLY A 240 17.40 14.64 10.23
C GLY A 240 17.21 15.48 8.96
N PHE A 241 17.93 15.17 7.87
CA PHE A 241 17.77 15.84 6.58
C PHE A 241 16.84 15.03 5.66
N PRO A 242 16.19 15.67 4.67
CA PRO A 242 15.29 14.98 3.76
C PRO A 242 15.92 13.79 3.03
N THR A 243 15.24 12.65 3.05
CA THR A 243 15.52 11.47 2.22
C THR A 243 14.82 11.56 0.86
N MET A 244 13.82 12.43 0.73
CA MET A 244 13.01 12.58 -0.47
C MET A 244 12.57 14.03 -0.67
N LEU A 245 12.61 14.54 -1.92
CA LEU A 245 12.11 15.87 -2.27
C LEU A 245 11.22 15.84 -3.52
N PRO A 246 10.11 16.58 -3.56
CA PRO A 246 9.31 16.75 -4.77
C PRO A 246 9.96 17.70 -5.79
N LYS A 247 9.91 17.33 -7.06
CA LYS A 247 10.39 18.15 -8.18
C LYS A 247 9.49 19.34 -8.47
N MET A 248 8.20 19.19 -8.19
CA MET A 248 7.24 20.29 -8.21
C MET A 248 7.42 21.14 -6.96
N LYS A 249 7.97 22.36 -7.10
CA LYS A 249 8.31 23.26 -5.98
C LYS A 249 7.17 23.58 -5.01
N SER A 250 5.91 23.49 -5.47
CA SER A 250 4.70 23.76 -4.68
C SER A 250 4.05 22.50 -4.11
N ALA A 251 4.59 21.31 -4.37
CA ALA A 251 4.06 20.07 -3.83
C ALA A 251 4.63 19.79 -2.44
N THR A 252 3.79 19.24 -1.57
CA THR A 252 4.16 18.65 -0.28
C THR A 252 3.82 17.16 -0.31
N ILE A 253 4.51 16.37 0.50
CA ILE A 253 4.40 14.89 0.57
C ILE A 253 4.27 14.43 2.02
N GLY A 254 3.67 13.26 2.27
CA GLY A 254 3.52 12.67 3.62
C GLY A 254 2.79 13.55 4.65
N ASN A 255 1.81 14.33 4.20
CA ASN A 255 0.97 15.17 5.06
C ASN A 255 -0.53 14.87 4.85
N ALA A 256 -0.86 13.78 4.17
CA ALA A 256 -2.22 13.37 3.87
C ALA A 256 -2.95 12.94 5.16
N ARG A 257 -4.22 13.35 5.30
CA ARG A 257 -5.05 13.08 6.48
C ARG A 257 -6.29 12.23 6.20
N ASP A 258 -6.53 11.95 4.93
CA ASP A 258 -7.61 11.16 4.33
C ASP A 258 -7.13 10.78 2.91
N PHE A 259 -7.86 9.95 2.18
CA PHE A 259 -7.59 9.66 0.78
C PHE A 259 -7.52 10.94 -0.07
N SER A 260 -6.65 10.94 -1.07
CA SER A 260 -6.81 11.84 -2.20
C SER A 260 -7.92 11.36 -3.16
N GLU A 261 -8.36 12.25 -4.05
CA GLU A 261 -9.22 11.88 -5.19
C GLU A 261 -8.57 10.79 -6.07
N VAL A 262 -7.24 10.80 -6.17
CA VAL A 262 -6.46 9.84 -6.96
C VAL A 262 -6.39 8.46 -6.28
N ASP A 263 -6.29 8.41 -4.95
CA ASP A 263 -6.37 7.16 -4.19
C ASP A 263 -7.73 6.47 -4.39
N ILE A 264 -8.82 7.24 -4.29
CA ILE A 264 -10.19 6.77 -4.55
C ILE A 264 -10.32 6.28 -6.00
N ALA A 265 -9.82 7.05 -6.98
CA ALA A 265 -9.85 6.67 -8.38
C ALA A 265 -9.05 5.39 -8.68
N LYS A 266 -7.88 5.21 -8.04
CA LYS A 266 -7.08 3.98 -8.10
C LYS A 266 -7.87 2.78 -7.57
N ILE A 267 -8.46 2.87 -6.36
CA ILE A 267 -9.25 1.79 -5.75
C ILE A 267 -10.44 1.43 -6.64
N ASN A 268 -11.22 2.44 -7.04
CA ASN A 268 -12.43 2.25 -7.83
C ASN A 268 -12.13 1.62 -9.21
N ARG A 269 -10.99 1.94 -9.81
CA ARG A 269 -10.56 1.33 -11.08
C ARG A 269 -9.85 -0.02 -10.92
N MET A 270 -9.26 -0.32 -9.76
CA MET A 270 -8.74 -1.65 -9.44
C MET A 270 -9.86 -2.68 -9.26
N TYR A 271 -10.93 -2.30 -8.55
CA TYR A 271 -12.06 -3.19 -8.23
C TYR A 271 -13.25 -3.08 -9.19
N ASN A 272 -13.13 -2.31 -10.28
CA ASN A 272 -14.20 -2.03 -11.24
C ASN A 272 -15.50 -1.58 -10.55
N CYS A 273 -15.36 -0.69 -9.55
CA CYS A 273 -16.50 -0.21 -8.78
C CYS A 273 -17.52 0.49 -9.69
N PRO A 274 -18.83 0.34 -9.41
CA PRO A 274 -19.85 1.05 -10.17
C PRO A 274 -19.59 2.55 -10.12
N VAL A 275 -19.51 3.19 -11.28
CA VAL A 275 -19.56 4.65 -11.34
C VAL A 275 -20.96 5.03 -10.88
N GLU A 276 -21.09 5.69 -9.73
CA GLU A 276 -22.33 6.36 -9.41
C GLU A 276 -22.60 7.37 -10.52
N LYS A 277 -23.56 7.04 -11.39
CA LYS A 277 -24.18 8.02 -12.26
C LYS A 277 -24.89 8.98 -11.32
N SER A 278 -24.23 10.09 -10.98
CA SER A 278 -24.89 11.17 -10.28
C SER A 278 -26.17 11.48 -11.04
N VAL A 279 -27.30 11.25 -10.38
CA VAL A 279 -28.60 11.64 -10.90
C VAL A 279 -28.60 13.15 -10.85
N THR A 280 -28.07 13.75 -11.91
CA THR A 280 -28.22 15.16 -12.20
C THR A 280 -29.70 15.38 -12.39
N ALA A 281 -30.37 15.76 -11.30
CA ALA A 281 -31.70 16.34 -11.36
C ALA A 281 -31.65 17.39 -12.48
N PRO A 282 -32.55 17.31 -13.48
CA PRO A 282 -32.43 18.11 -14.68
C PRO A 282 -32.47 19.59 -14.28
N PHE A 283 -31.33 20.27 -14.38
CA PHE A 283 -31.20 21.66 -14.00
C PHE A 283 -32.27 22.46 -14.73
N ALA A 284 -33.18 23.05 -13.97
CA ALA A 284 -34.26 23.85 -14.51
C ALA A 284 -33.66 24.95 -15.39
N ARG A 285 -34.01 24.97 -16.68
CA ARG A 285 -33.56 25.99 -17.63
C ARG A 285 -34.09 27.36 -17.18
N ALA A 286 -33.28 28.10 -16.43
CA ALA A 286 -33.47 29.53 -16.23
C ALA A 286 -33.37 30.22 -17.61
N ARG A 287 -34.52 30.63 -18.15
CA ARG A 287 -34.58 31.45 -19.36
C ARG A 287 -34.22 32.88 -18.97
N HIS A 288 -33.14 33.43 -19.50
CA HIS A 288 -33.02 34.87 -19.68
C HIS A 288 -32.52 35.22 -21.09
N VAL A 289 -32.95 36.41 -21.52
CA VAL A 289 -33.07 36.87 -22.91
C VAL A 289 -31.80 37.63 -23.32
N PRO A 290 -31.37 37.59 -24.60
CA PRO A 290 -30.09 38.17 -25.00
C PRO A 290 -30.10 39.71 -24.94
N ILE A 291 -28.98 40.28 -24.52
CA ILE A 291 -28.65 41.70 -24.71
C ILE A 291 -27.43 41.79 -25.64
N TYR A 292 -27.48 42.80 -26.51
CA TYR A 292 -26.73 42.92 -27.76
C TYR A 292 -25.24 43.26 -27.56
N SER A 293 -24.39 42.79 -28.48
CA SER A 293 -22.96 43.15 -28.57
C SER A 293 -22.80 44.54 -29.24
N PRO A 294 -21.62 45.19 -29.19
CA PRO A 294 -20.70 44.95 -30.31
C PRO A 294 -19.20 44.95 -29.96
N GLN A 295 -18.49 44.04 -30.65
CA GLN A 295 -17.17 44.25 -31.27
C GLN A 295 -15.99 44.70 -30.39
N TYR A 296 -15.07 43.75 -30.14
CA TYR A 296 -13.65 43.99 -30.42
C TYR A 296 -13.05 42.77 -31.13
N HIS A 297 -12.68 42.95 -32.41
CA HIS A 297 -11.93 41.95 -33.16
C HIS A 297 -10.44 42.01 -32.77
N HIS A 298 -9.87 40.90 -32.30
CA HIS A 298 -8.43 40.68 -32.41
C HIS A 298 -8.14 39.53 -33.37
N LYS A 299 -7.42 39.86 -34.44
CA LYS A 299 -6.94 38.92 -35.45
C LYS A 299 -5.86 38.03 -34.85
N TYR A 300 -5.93 36.74 -35.17
CA TYR A 300 -4.83 35.79 -34.96
C TYR A 300 -4.02 35.65 -36.25
N GLU A 301 -3.15 36.62 -36.53
CA GLU A 301 -2.10 36.51 -37.54
C GLU A 301 -0.80 37.11 -36.98
N ASP A 302 0.14 36.22 -36.65
CA ASP A 302 1.59 36.33 -36.89
C ASP A 302 2.37 35.39 -35.97
N ARG A 303 2.74 34.23 -36.53
CA ARG A 303 3.64 33.26 -35.89
C ARG A 303 4.98 33.34 -36.62
N PRO A 304 6.07 33.83 -36.00
CA PRO A 304 7.38 33.79 -36.61
C PRO A 304 7.78 32.35 -36.94
N LYS A 305 8.01 32.06 -38.22
CA LYS A 305 8.51 30.76 -38.67
C LYS A 305 10.00 30.67 -38.34
N THR A 306 10.36 29.84 -37.36
CA THR A 306 11.77 29.51 -37.10
C THR A 306 12.35 28.70 -38.27
N PRO A 307 13.58 29.00 -38.75
CA PRO A 307 14.19 28.24 -39.85
C PRO A 307 14.50 26.79 -39.45
N LEU A 308 14.21 25.86 -40.35
CA LEU A 308 14.78 24.51 -40.33
C LEU A 308 16.31 24.62 -40.47
N ARG A 309 17.05 24.20 -39.45
CA ARG A 309 18.51 24.14 -39.50
C ARG A 309 18.94 22.70 -39.79
N SER A 310 19.54 22.47 -40.96
CA SER A 310 20.21 21.21 -41.26
C SER A 310 21.36 21.00 -40.29
N TYR A 311 21.50 19.77 -39.79
CA TYR A 311 22.71 19.33 -39.12
C TYR A 311 23.62 18.67 -40.16
N ASP A 312 24.44 19.50 -40.81
CA ASP A 312 25.56 19.00 -41.61
C ASP A 312 26.62 18.36 -40.71
N SER A 313 27.07 17.18 -41.12
CA SER A 313 28.07 16.39 -40.42
C SER A 313 29.49 16.84 -40.80
N GLN A 314 30.22 17.44 -39.85
CA GLN A 314 31.70 17.50 -39.87
C GLN A 314 32.28 17.29 -38.45
N PRO A 315 33.48 16.70 -38.31
CA PRO A 315 34.00 16.21 -37.03
C PRO A 315 34.80 17.25 -36.25
N SER A 316 34.75 17.17 -34.91
CA SER A 316 35.63 17.93 -34.02
C SER A 316 36.96 17.19 -33.77
N PRO A 317 38.11 17.88 -33.74
CA PRO A 317 39.40 17.30 -33.37
C PRO A 317 39.54 17.12 -31.85
N TYR A 318 40.67 16.51 -31.45
CA TYR A 318 41.13 16.11 -30.10
C TYR A 318 40.79 14.68 -29.64
N ARG A 319 41.74 13.78 -29.91
CA ARG A 319 41.90 12.46 -29.29
C ARG A 319 43.31 12.39 -28.69
N PRO A 320 43.50 12.24 -27.36
CA PRO A 320 44.81 11.94 -26.79
C PRO A 320 45.24 10.48 -27.10
N PRO A 321 46.55 10.16 -27.11
CA PRO A 321 47.03 8.89 -27.66
C PRO A 321 46.78 7.69 -26.75
N MET A 322 46.50 6.52 -27.35
CA MET A 322 46.67 5.24 -26.66
C MET A 322 48.16 4.88 -26.63
N ALA A 323 48.70 4.65 -25.43
CA ALA A 323 49.99 3.97 -25.28
C ALA A 323 49.80 2.46 -25.46
N GLN A 324 50.55 1.86 -26.38
CA GLN A 324 50.68 0.41 -26.52
C GLN A 324 51.67 -0.12 -25.48
N LEU A 325 51.41 -1.32 -24.93
CA LEU A 325 52.42 -2.11 -24.22
C LEU A 325 52.48 -3.53 -24.82
N PRO A 326 53.68 -4.13 -24.93
CA PRO A 326 53.94 -5.21 -25.87
C PRO A 326 53.60 -6.60 -25.33
N SER A 327 53.27 -7.49 -26.26
CA SER A 327 53.21 -8.93 -26.04
C SER A 327 54.61 -9.54 -25.95
N GLN A 328 54.95 -10.19 -24.84
CA GLN A 328 56.01 -11.19 -24.78
C GLN A 328 55.54 -12.45 -24.03
N SER A 329 55.57 -13.57 -24.73
CA SER A 329 55.52 -14.92 -24.19
C SER A 329 56.91 -15.37 -23.73
N LEU A 330 57.02 -16.30 -22.77
CA LEU A 330 57.93 -17.47 -22.82
C LEU A 330 57.83 -18.35 -21.54
N VAL A 331 57.67 -19.66 -21.78
CA VAL A 331 58.22 -20.84 -21.07
C VAL A 331 57.80 -21.17 -19.62
N VAL A 332 57.49 -22.46 -19.44
CA VAL A 332 57.30 -23.19 -18.18
C VAL A 332 58.55 -24.02 -17.86
N SER A 333 59.02 -23.98 -16.61
CA SER A 333 59.85 -25.03 -16.01
C SER A 333 59.63 -25.04 -14.49
N GLY A 334 59.27 -26.17 -13.89
CA GLY A 334 58.92 -26.25 -12.46
C GLY A 334 59.97 -26.94 -11.60
N SER A 335 59.93 -26.70 -10.28
CA SER A 335 60.10 -27.74 -9.24
C SER A 335 59.80 -27.21 -7.84
N SER A 336 59.01 -28.00 -7.10
CA SER A 336 58.71 -28.02 -5.66
C SER A 336 59.44 -27.07 -4.69
N MET A 337 58.67 -26.26 -3.95
CA MET A 337 58.82 -26.14 -2.48
C MET A 337 57.48 -25.88 -1.77
N HIS A 338 57.07 -26.83 -0.94
CA HIS A 338 56.18 -26.68 0.23
C HIS A 338 57.09 -26.30 1.44
N VAL A 339 56.76 -25.52 2.48
CA VAL A 339 55.51 -24.98 3.09
C VAL A 339 55.84 -23.65 3.80
N ASN A 340 55.02 -22.60 3.72
CA ASN A 340 54.31 -22.05 4.91
C ASN A 340 53.28 -20.95 4.60
N TYR A 341 52.26 -20.87 5.46
CA TYR A 341 51.12 -19.97 5.29
C TYR A 341 51.48 -18.51 5.58
N ASN A 342 51.08 -17.60 4.67
CA ASN A 342 50.78 -16.23 5.02
C ASN A 342 49.48 -15.80 4.33
N THR A 343 48.45 -15.48 5.11
CA THR A 343 47.06 -15.39 4.66
C THR A 343 46.70 -14.02 4.07
N ASN A 344 47.36 -13.63 2.96
CA ASN A 344 46.85 -12.56 2.10
C ASN A 344 45.93 -13.14 1.02
N LYS A 345 44.68 -13.41 1.43
CA LYS A 345 43.60 -13.68 0.48
C LYS A 345 43.41 -12.42 -0.37
N PRO A 346 43.47 -12.46 -1.71
CA PRO A 346 43.12 -11.29 -2.51
C PRO A 346 41.68 -10.90 -2.17
N SER A 347 41.42 -9.59 -2.04
CA SER A 347 40.08 -9.07 -1.75
C SER A 347 39.12 -9.58 -2.81
N GLN A 348 38.26 -10.55 -2.44
CA GLN A 348 37.30 -11.11 -3.39
C GLN A 348 36.38 -9.97 -3.81
N CYS A 349 36.31 -9.73 -5.12
CA CYS A 349 35.44 -8.69 -5.65
C CYS A 349 33.98 -9.02 -5.28
N GLU A 350 33.44 -8.23 -4.37
CA GLU A 350 32.12 -8.41 -3.76
C GLU A 350 31.33 -7.10 -3.80
N ASP A 351 30.04 -7.22 -4.10
CA ASP A 351 29.15 -6.07 -4.05
C ASP A 351 28.86 -5.73 -2.58
N ARG A 352 29.17 -4.49 -2.19
CA ARG A 352 29.00 -3.98 -0.82
C ARG A 352 27.54 -3.63 -0.50
N ILE A 353 26.64 -3.80 -1.46
CA ILE A 353 25.20 -3.65 -1.33
C ILE A 353 24.49 -4.69 -2.21
N THR A 354 23.35 -5.22 -1.75
CA THR A 354 22.69 -6.39 -2.35
C THR A 354 21.85 -6.10 -3.59
N VAL A 355 21.64 -4.83 -3.94
CA VAL A 355 20.77 -4.39 -5.05
C VAL A 355 21.50 -4.03 -6.34
N CYS A 356 22.82 -4.21 -6.41
CA CYS A 356 23.66 -3.78 -7.54
C CYS A 356 23.18 -4.27 -8.91
N TRP A 357 22.66 -5.50 -8.99
CA TRP A 357 22.12 -6.10 -10.21
C TRP A 357 21.02 -5.26 -10.89
N TRP A 358 20.34 -4.40 -10.13
CA TRP A 358 19.26 -3.54 -10.62
C TRP A 358 19.75 -2.36 -11.47
N THR A 359 21.02 -1.99 -11.36
CA THR A 359 21.65 -0.86 -12.10
C THR A 359 22.92 -1.28 -12.84
N ALA A 360 23.08 -2.57 -13.15
CA ALA A 360 24.26 -3.14 -13.79
C ALA A 360 24.55 -2.57 -15.20
N ASP A 361 23.52 -2.15 -15.92
CA ASP A 361 23.60 -1.44 -17.19
C ASP A 361 24.19 -0.01 -17.04
N ARG A 362 23.91 0.65 -15.90
CA ARG A 362 24.34 2.01 -15.59
C ARG A 362 25.80 2.13 -15.19
N CYS A 363 26.53 1.02 -14.99
CA CYS A 363 27.99 1.02 -14.82
C CYS A 363 28.73 1.72 -15.98
N ARG A 364 28.10 1.91 -17.15
CA ARG A 364 28.65 2.63 -18.31
C ARG A 364 28.36 4.15 -18.32
N SER A 365 27.56 4.65 -17.39
CA SER A 365 27.19 6.07 -17.31
C SER A 365 28.23 6.88 -16.53
N PRO A 366 28.89 7.91 -17.12
CA PRO A 366 29.92 8.70 -16.42
C PRO A 366 29.44 9.33 -15.10
N ALA A 367 28.16 9.72 -15.02
CA ALA A 367 27.57 10.36 -13.85
C ALA A 367 27.37 9.40 -12.65
N ILE A 368 27.37 8.09 -12.89
CA ILE A 368 27.05 7.05 -11.89
C ILE A 368 28.23 6.06 -11.71
N TYR A 369 29.18 6.04 -12.65
CA TYR A 369 30.37 5.19 -12.68
C TYR A 369 31.10 5.09 -11.34
N GLN A 370 31.52 6.22 -10.75
CA GLN A 370 32.34 6.22 -9.52
C GLN A 370 31.58 5.70 -8.29
N VAL A 371 30.27 5.93 -8.23
CA VAL A 371 29.42 5.45 -7.13
C VAL A 371 29.24 3.94 -7.24
N MET A 372 28.96 3.44 -8.45
CA MET A 372 28.80 2.00 -8.69
C MET A 372 30.12 1.24 -8.62
N SER A 373 31.26 1.82 -9.00
CA SER A 373 32.56 1.18 -8.80
C SER A 373 32.94 1.03 -7.31
N SER A 374 32.40 1.87 -6.42
CA SER A 374 32.67 1.82 -4.97
C SER A 374 31.72 0.88 -4.22
N LEU A 375 30.44 0.84 -4.60
CA LEU A 375 29.40 0.06 -3.91
C LEU A 375 29.09 -1.28 -4.58
N CYS A 376 29.27 -1.35 -5.90
CA CYS A 376 28.88 -2.47 -6.76
C CYS A 376 30.04 -2.98 -7.65
N PRO A 377 31.27 -3.16 -7.13
CA PRO A 377 32.43 -3.49 -7.95
C PRO A 377 32.28 -4.81 -8.70
N LYS A 378 31.65 -5.83 -8.09
CA LYS A 378 31.48 -7.15 -8.71
C LYS A 378 30.46 -7.11 -9.85
N THR A 379 29.33 -6.45 -9.62
CA THR A 379 28.32 -6.24 -10.67
C THR A 379 28.87 -5.40 -11.83
N CYS A 380 29.70 -4.39 -11.56
CA CYS A 380 30.36 -3.61 -12.61
C CYS A 380 31.66 -4.25 -13.18
N LYS A 381 32.03 -5.46 -12.74
CA LYS A 381 33.19 -6.25 -13.21
C LYS A 381 34.57 -5.64 -12.93
N PHE A 382 34.71 -4.90 -11.83
CA PHE A 382 35.98 -4.36 -11.33
C PHE A 382 36.65 -5.35 -10.36
N CYS A 383 37.24 -6.42 -10.91
CA CYS A 383 37.91 -7.47 -10.15
C CYS A 383 39.25 -7.03 -9.55
#